data_AF-A0A267HPX7-F1
#
_entry.id   AF-A0A267HPX7-F1
#
_cell.length_a   1.000
_cell.length_b   1.000
_cell.length_c   1.000
_cell.angle_alpha   90.00
_cell.angle_beta   90.00
_cell.angle_gamma   90.00
#
_symmetry.space_group_name_H-M   'P 1'
#
loop_
_entity.id
_entity.type
_entity.pdbx_description
1 polymer ?
#
loop_
_entity_poly.entity_id
_entity_poly.type
_entity_poly.pdbx_seq_one_letter_code
_entity_poly.pdbx_strand_id
1 'polypeptide(L)'
;MKAFEYIHACEQLKQYEEDLDKVIRYHQSDSDLCHPIGKDKNCWYCEQYTKIILQEEDMIQSVRQFEHENEITVPFICNILQTTKCKSKSKARKSYEVHAVTLRTGEEFLVYGLCLEVCCRAMEIKEDDVTKDVIIPQSYYGSTYLELKNSAIISLETLLKSFTRKRTRILAEKRQTKIRITGTCFNEIPFYFFKYTADNFNRLGDFCDDVPIIQTKKFHKNGKVALSTKRGMLALEPGQILLKIGLDVFLTMSTQEFEENFVEDESLVWSRVNLT
;
A
#
# COMPACT_ATOMS: atom_id res chain seq x y z
N MET A 1 -14.31 35.64 -17.39
CA MET A 1 -15.52 35.13 -16.71
C MET A 1 -16.04 36.20 -15.76
N LYS A 2 -17.35 36.35 -15.58
CA LYS A 2 -17.98 37.26 -14.59
C LYS A 2 -18.38 36.48 -13.33
N ALA A 3 -18.62 37.16 -12.20
CA ALA A 3 -18.98 36.50 -10.94
C ALA A 3 -20.21 35.55 -11.03
N PHE A 4 -21.21 35.91 -11.84
CA PHE A 4 -22.38 35.04 -12.10
C PHE A 4 -22.02 33.80 -12.94
N GLU A 5 -21.16 33.98 -13.96
CA GLU A 5 -20.66 32.88 -14.79
C GLU A 5 -19.80 31.91 -13.98
N TYR A 6 -19.05 32.42 -12.99
CA TYR A 6 -18.29 31.60 -12.05
C TYR A 6 -19.21 30.71 -11.20
N ILE A 7 -20.28 31.26 -10.62
CA ILE A 7 -21.24 30.46 -9.82
C ILE A 7 -21.90 29.39 -10.70
N HIS A 8 -22.27 29.73 -11.93
CA HIS A 8 -22.85 28.77 -12.86
C HIS A 8 -21.84 27.67 -13.27
N ALA A 9 -20.58 28.03 -13.54
CA ALA A 9 -19.51 27.07 -13.81
C ALA A 9 -19.28 26.14 -12.62
N CYS A 10 -19.37 26.68 -11.39
CA CYS A 10 -19.28 25.92 -10.16
C CYS A 10 -20.42 24.90 -9.98
N GLU A 11 -21.64 25.25 -10.39
CA GLU A 11 -22.79 24.34 -10.39
C GLU A 11 -22.68 23.28 -11.50
N GLN A 12 -22.20 23.66 -12.68
CA GLN A 12 -21.95 22.74 -13.78
C GLN A 12 -20.89 21.69 -13.44
N LEU A 13 -19.81 22.07 -12.74
CA LEU A 13 -18.80 21.10 -12.28
C LEU A 13 -19.40 20.02 -11.36
N LYS A 14 -20.35 20.37 -10.48
CA LYS A 14 -21.07 19.38 -9.67
C LYS A 14 -21.95 18.47 -10.52
N GLN A 15 -22.59 19.02 -11.56
CA GLN A 15 -23.40 18.23 -12.47
C GLN A 15 -22.55 17.22 -13.25
N TYR A 16 -21.32 17.60 -13.65
CA TYR A 16 -20.38 16.68 -14.28
C TYR A 16 -19.97 15.53 -13.37
N GLU A 17 -19.71 15.77 -12.09
CA GLU A 17 -19.45 14.69 -11.11
C GLU A 17 -20.62 13.70 -11.04
N GLU A 18 -21.86 14.20 -10.95
CA GLU A 18 -23.05 13.34 -10.91
C GLU A 18 -23.25 12.52 -12.19
N ASP A 19 -22.96 13.12 -13.34
CA ASP A 19 -23.13 12.47 -14.63
C ASP A 19 -22.02 11.43 -14.89
N LEU A 20 -20.78 11.69 -14.45
CA LEU A 20 -19.70 10.70 -14.44
C LEU A 20 -20.08 9.49 -13.57
N ASP A 21 -20.59 9.72 -12.36
CA ASP A 21 -21.04 8.65 -11.46
C ASP A 21 -22.18 7.82 -12.05
N LYS A 22 -23.09 8.44 -12.83
CA LYS A 22 -24.13 7.70 -13.55
C LYS A 22 -23.53 6.83 -14.65
N VAL A 23 -22.66 7.39 -15.49
CA VAL A 23 -22.04 6.65 -16.61
C VAL A 23 -21.19 5.48 -16.09
N ILE A 24 -20.41 5.68 -15.02
CA ILE A 24 -19.64 4.61 -14.36
C ILE A 24 -20.56 3.51 -13.87
N ARG A 25 -21.65 3.84 -13.17
CA ARG A 25 -22.60 2.85 -12.65
C ARG A 25 -23.26 2.05 -13.77
N TYR A 26 -23.69 2.70 -14.85
CA TYR A 26 -24.29 2.01 -15.98
C TYR A 26 -23.31 1.09 -16.69
N HIS A 27 -22.08 1.55 -16.90
CA HIS A 27 -21.01 0.73 -17.46
C HIS A 27 -20.71 -0.49 -16.58
N GLN A 28 -20.67 -0.34 -15.26
CA GLN A 28 -20.37 -1.45 -14.34
C GLN A 28 -21.54 -2.44 -14.20
N SER A 29 -22.77 -1.99 -14.46
CA SER A 29 -23.96 -2.84 -14.42
C SER A 29 -24.20 -3.64 -15.70
N ASP A 30 -23.52 -3.29 -16.79
CA ASP A 30 -23.66 -3.96 -18.09
C ASP A 30 -22.71 -5.17 -18.16
N SER A 31 -23.29 -6.38 -18.14
CA SER A 31 -22.55 -7.64 -18.13
C SER A 31 -21.79 -7.93 -19.42
N ASP A 32 -22.16 -7.24 -20.52
CA ASP A 32 -21.56 -7.47 -21.84
C ASP A 32 -20.26 -6.67 -22.04
N LEU A 33 -19.96 -5.74 -21.12
CA LEU A 33 -18.76 -4.91 -21.14
C LEU A 33 -17.62 -5.57 -20.34
N CYS A 34 -16.66 -6.14 -21.06
CA CYS A 34 -15.48 -6.82 -20.48
C CYS A 34 -14.24 -5.92 -20.33
N HIS A 35 -14.38 -4.61 -20.49
CA HIS A 35 -13.26 -3.67 -20.41
C HIS A 35 -13.47 -2.64 -19.29
N PRO A 36 -12.41 -1.99 -18.78
CA PRO A 36 -12.56 -0.85 -17.88
C PRO A 36 -13.17 0.37 -18.60
N ILE A 37 -13.85 1.23 -17.85
CA ILE A 37 -14.38 2.50 -18.37
C ILE A 37 -13.26 3.43 -18.85
N GLY A 38 -13.47 4.10 -19.98
CA GLY A 38 -12.51 5.00 -20.62
C GLY A 38 -11.41 4.30 -21.44
N LYS A 39 -11.49 2.98 -21.67
CA LYS A 39 -10.48 2.22 -22.44
C LYS A 39 -10.88 1.90 -23.87
N ASP A 40 -12.16 1.58 -24.11
CA ASP A 40 -12.63 1.21 -25.45
C ASP A 40 -13.23 2.43 -26.17
N LYS A 41 -12.71 2.76 -27.36
CA LYS A 41 -13.20 3.86 -28.19
C LYS A 41 -14.54 3.56 -28.85
N ASN A 42 -14.92 2.28 -28.95
CA ASN A 42 -16.16 1.83 -29.56
C ASN A 42 -17.26 1.58 -28.53
N CYS A 43 -16.95 1.67 -27.23
CA CYS A 43 -17.93 1.59 -26.17
C CYS A 43 -18.62 2.94 -25.98
N TRP A 44 -19.94 2.96 -26.14
CA TRP A 44 -20.76 4.16 -25.96
C TRP A 44 -20.56 4.82 -24.59
N TYR A 45 -20.49 4.03 -23.50
CA TYR A 45 -20.26 4.57 -22.16
C TYR A 45 -18.85 5.18 -22.00
N CYS A 46 -17.83 4.60 -22.63
CA CYS A 46 -16.47 5.14 -22.61
C CYS A 46 -16.37 6.44 -23.40
N GLU A 47 -17.10 6.55 -24.52
CA GLU A 47 -17.21 7.80 -25.28
C GLU A 47 -17.88 8.90 -24.45
N GLN A 48 -19.01 8.61 -23.80
CA GLN A 48 -19.69 9.57 -22.91
C GLN A 48 -18.80 9.99 -21.74
N TYR A 49 -18.13 9.03 -21.10
CA TYR A 49 -17.20 9.29 -20.00
C TYR A 49 -16.06 10.23 -20.43
N THR A 50 -15.42 9.93 -21.57
CA THR A 50 -14.32 10.75 -22.11
C THR A 50 -14.79 12.15 -22.45
N LYS A 51 -15.98 12.27 -23.05
CA LYS A 51 -16.57 13.57 -23.38
C LYS A 51 -16.83 14.42 -22.14
N ILE A 52 -17.37 13.83 -21.08
CA ILE A 52 -17.65 14.56 -19.83
C ILE A 52 -16.35 14.99 -19.15
N ILE A 53 -15.32 14.12 -19.09
CA ILE A 53 -14.00 14.49 -18.55
C ILE A 53 -13.39 15.66 -19.30
N LEU A 54 -13.41 15.65 -20.64
CA LEU A 54 -12.85 16.74 -21.43
C LEU A 54 -13.57 18.07 -21.16
N GLN A 55 -14.89 18.04 -20.99
CA GLN A 55 -15.69 19.22 -20.65
C GLN A 55 -15.42 19.70 -19.22
N GLU A 56 -15.26 18.78 -18.28
CA GLU A 56 -14.91 19.08 -16.89
C GLU A 56 -13.52 19.72 -16.80
N GLU A 57 -12.51 19.17 -17.48
CA GLU A 57 -11.13 19.69 -17.48
C GLU A 57 -11.05 21.12 -18.04
N ASP A 58 -11.76 21.40 -19.15
CA ASP A 58 -11.83 22.74 -19.74
C ASP A 58 -12.49 23.76 -18.79
N MET A 59 -13.57 23.33 -18.11
CA MET A 59 -14.26 24.15 -17.12
C MET A 59 -13.40 24.40 -15.87
N ILE A 60 -12.66 23.40 -15.39
CA ILE A 60 -11.71 23.54 -14.28
C ILE A 60 -10.64 24.56 -14.65
N GLN A 61 -10.07 24.52 -15.85
CA GLN A 61 -9.06 25.49 -16.28
C GLN A 61 -9.62 26.91 -16.28
N SER A 62 -10.83 27.09 -16.82
CA SER A 62 -11.53 28.38 -16.85
C SER A 62 -11.80 28.94 -15.45
N VAL A 63 -12.19 28.07 -14.50
CA VAL A 63 -12.45 28.45 -13.11
C VAL A 63 -11.14 28.75 -12.36
N ARG A 64 -10.05 27.99 -12.58
CA ARG A 64 -8.72 28.27 -11.98
C ARG A 64 -8.18 29.63 -12.40
N GLN A 65 -8.29 29.94 -13.69
CA GLN A 65 -7.80 31.20 -14.23
C GLN A 65 -8.55 32.38 -13.60
N PHE A 66 -9.87 32.27 -13.46
CA PHE A 66 -10.66 33.32 -12.83
C PHE A 66 -10.39 33.47 -11.32
N GLU A 67 -10.20 32.37 -10.58
CA GLU A 67 -9.84 32.40 -9.16
C GLU A 67 -8.48 33.08 -8.94
N HIS A 68 -7.53 32.83 -9.84
CA HIS A 68 -6.21 33.46 -9.82
C HIS A 68 -6.27 34.96 -10.14
N GLU A 69 -7.00 35.34 -11.18
CA GLU A 69 -7.16 36.75 -11.60
C GLU A 69 -7.90 37.62 -10.57
N ASN A 70 -8.74 37.02 -9.72
CA ASN A 70 -9.58 37.73 -8.75
C ASN A 70 -9.12 37.55 -7.29
N GLU A 71 -7.92 36.99 -7.07
CA GLU A 71 -7.32 36.78 -5.73
C GLU A 71 -8.29 36.12 -4.72
N ILE A 72 -9.08 35.15 -5.18
CA ILE A 72 -10.11 34.52 -4.35
C ILE A 72 -9.44 33.72 -3.22
N THR A 73 -9.66 34.16 -1.98
CA THR A 73 -9.00 33.64 -0.76
C THR A 73 -9.39 32.20 -0.39
N VAL A 74 -10.52 31.72 -0.91
CA VAL A 74 -10.98 30.32 -0.80
C VAL A 74 -11.33 29.84 -2.20
N PRO A 75 -10.37 29.25 -2.95
CA PRO A 75 -10.64 28.74 -4.28
C PRO A 75 -11.74 27.68 -4.21
N PHE A 76 -12.84 27.87 -4.95
CA PHE A 76 -13.90 26.87 -5.07
C PHE A 76 -13.36 25.57 -5.68
N ILE A 77 -12.33 25.63 -6.52
CA ILE A 77 -11.63 24.43 -7.00
C ILE A 77 -10.92 23.69 -5.87
N CYS A 78 -10.38 24.39 -4.88
CA CYS A 78 -9.90 23.73 -3.67
C CYS A 78 -11.05 23.07 -2.90
N ASN A 79 -12.26 23.63 -2.92
CA ASN A 79 -13.44 22.98 -2.35
C ASN A 79 -13.97 21.81 -3.19
N ILE A 80 -13.94 21.84 -4.54
CA ILE A 80 -14.38 20.70 -5.38
C ILE A 80 -13.39 19.54 -5.32
N LEU A 81 -12.08 19.83 -5.41
CA LEU A 81 -11.04 18.83 -5.17
C LEU A 81 -11.08 18.29 -3.73
N GLN A 82 -11.66 19.05 -2.79
CA GLN A 82 -11.96 18.60 -1.44
C GLN A 82 -13.37 17.98 -1.29
N THR A 83 -14.31 18.11 -2.22
CA THR A 83 -15.61 17.41 -2.14
C THR A 83 -15.55 16.00 -2.72
N THR A 84 -14.55 15.70 -3.55
CA THR A 84 -14.11 14.32 -3.85
C THR A 84 -13.15 13.77 -2.80
N LYS A 85 -12.50 14.62 -2.00
CA LYS A 85 -11.69 14.25 -0.82
C LYS A 85 -11.89 15.22 0.34
N CYS A 86 -12.90 14.96 1.18
CA CYS A 86 -13.29 15.69 2.42
C CYS A 86 -14.72 16.26 2.38
N LYS A 87 -15.72 15.39 2.58
CA LYS A 87 -16.98 15.82 3.15
C LYS A 87 -16.81 16.27 4.61
N SER A 88 -16.88 17.59 4.77
CA SER A 88 -17.59 18.33 5.82
C SER A 88 -16.97 18.47 7.22
N LYS A 89 -16.76 19.74 7.59
CA LYS A 89 -16.93 20.26 8.96
C LYS A 89 -18.41 20.20 9.37
N SER A 90 -18.96 18.99 9.52
CA SER A 90 -19.95 18.77 10.59
C SER A 90 -19.13 18.42 11.84
N LYS A 91 -19.66 18.58 13.06
CA LYS A 91 -18.98 17.99 14.24
C LYS A 91 -18.87 16.49 13.99
N ALA A 92 -17.73 16.05 13.46
CA ALA A 92 -17.53 14.68 13.05
C ALA A 92 -17.78 13.83 14.28
N ARG A 93 -18.82 12.98 14.22
CA ARG A 93 -18.86 11.79 15.07
C ARG A 93 -17.51 11.13 14.82
N LYS A 94 -16.58 11.22 15.78
CA LYS A 94 -15.23 10.67 15.64
C LYS A 94 -15.40 9.20 15.26
N SER A 95 -15.26 8.90 13.98
CA SER A 95 -15.24 7.55 13.45
C SER A 95 -13.86 6.99 13.73
N TYR A 96 -13.80 5.69 14.01
CA TYR A 96 -12.51 5.04 14.00
C TYR A 96 -12.05 4.90 12.56
N GLU A 97 -10.82 5.30 12.30
CA GLU A 97 -10.18 5.35 10.99
C GLU A 97 -8.82 4.66 11.08
N VAL A 98 -8.29 4.23 9.93
CA VAL A 98 -6.96 3.61 9.86
C VAL A 98 -5.94 4.66 9.48
N HIS A 99 -5.00 4.91 10.37
CA HIS A 99 -3.88 5.80 10.23
C HIS A 99 -2.64 5.01 9.79
N ALA A 100 -2.01 5.44 8.69
CA ALA A 100 -0.66 5.05 8.32
C ALA A 100 0.31 6.07 8.90
N VAL A 101 1.00 5.69 9.98
CA VAL A 101 1.89 6.56 10.75
C VAL A 101 3.33 6.21 10.41
N THR A 102 4.12 7.19 9.98
CA THR A 102 5.56 7.06 9.78
C THR A 102 6.29 7.79 10.91
N LEU A 103 7.21 7.08 11.57
CA LEU A 103 8.04 7.62 12.63
C LEU A 103 9.32 8.24 12.07
N ARG A 104 9.97 9.08 12.88
CA ARG A 104 11.29 9.66 12.58
C ARG A 104 12.38 8.60 12.39
N THR A 105 12.20 7.42 12.97
CA THR A 105 13.06 6.23 12.78
C THR A 105 12.94 5.62 11.39
N GLY A 106 11.93 6.02 10.59
CA GLY A 106 11.60 5.43 9.28
C GLY A 106 10.61 4.27 9.36
N GLU A 107 10.21 3.86 10.56
CA GLU A 107 9.24 2.78 10.76
C GLU A 107 7.82 3.25 10.39
N GLU A 108 7.07 2.40 9.69
CA GLU A 108 5.69 2.69 9.29
C GLU A 108 4.71 1.73 9.99
N PHE A 109 3.63 2.26 10.56
CA PHE A 109 2.60 1.50 11.27
C PHE A 109 1.20 1.79 10.73
N LEU A 110 0.34 0.76 10.72
CA LEU A 110 -1.10 0.93 10.54
C LEU A 110 -1.79 0.85 11.90
N VAL A 111 -2.52 1.90 12.26
CA VAL A 111 -3.22 2.00 13.54
C VAL A 111 -4.67 2.37 13.32
N TYR A 112 -5.58 1.58 13.86
CA TYR A 112 -7.00 1.90 13.89
C TYR A 112 -7.30 2.73 15.14
N GLY A 113 -7.78 3.95 14.98
CA GLY A 113 -8.01 4.88 16.08
C GLY A 113 -8.93 6.04 15.73
N LEU A 114 -9.24 6.89 16.70
CA LEU A 114 -10.13 8.05 16.52
C LEU A 114 -9.41 9.32 16.03
N CYS A 115 -8.14 9.45 16.37
CA CYS A 115 -7.26 10.55 16.01
C CYS A 115 -5.81 10.17 16.30
N LEU A 116 -4.87 10.92 15.73
CA LEU A 116 -3.43 10.69 15.88
C LEU A 116 -2.99 10.61 17.35
N GLU A 117 -3.42 11.53 18.22
CA GLU A 117 -3.11 11.49 19.66
C GLU A 117 -3.41 10.13 20.31
N VAL A 118 -4.56 9.54 19.98
CA VAL A 118 -5.00 8.27 20.56
C VAL A 118 -4.20 7.11 19.95
N CYS A 119 -3.83 7.20 18.67
CA CYS A 119 -2.95 6.25 18.02
C CYS A 119 -1.54 6.28 18.62
N CYS A 120 -0.96 7.47 18.84
CA CYS A 120 0.35 7.65 19.46
C CYS A 120 0.39 7.10 20.89
N ARG A 121 -0.66 7.35 21.70
CA ARG A 121 -0.78 6.76 23.04
C ARG A 121 -0.84 5.23 23.00
N ALA A 122 -1.52 4.64 22.02
CA ALA A 122 -1.61 3.19 21.89
C ALA A 122 -0.28 2.55 21.45
N MET A 123 0.59 3.32 20.78
CA MET A 123 1.95 2.92 20.38
C MET A 123 3.01 3.29 21.43
N GLU A 124 2.64 3.94 22.53
CA GLU A 124 3.57 4.45 23.55
C GLU A 124 4.62 5.44 23.00
N ILE A 125 4.29 6.16 21.93
CA ILE A 125 5.16 7.16 21.28
C ILE A 125 4.63 8.59 21.49
N LYS A 126 5.53 9.58 21.38
CA LYS A 126 5.13 11.00 21.39
C LYS A 126 4.71 11.42 19.98
N GLU A 127 3.80 12.39 19.90
CA GLU A 127 3.38 12.93 18.60
C GLU A 127 4.53 13.59 17.83
N ASP A 128 5.50 14.18 18.54
CA ASP A 128 6.68 14.80 17.95
C ASP A 128 7.58 13.79 17.19
N ASP A 129 7.45 12.50 17.49
CA ASP A 129 8.21 11.43 16.84
C ASP A 129 7.57 11.00 15.51
N VAL A 130 6.35 11.46 15.22
CA VAL A 130 5.64 11.19 13.96
C VAL A 130 6.06 12.20 12.89
N THR A 131 6.64 11.71 11.79
CA THR A 131 7.00 12.54 10.64
C THR A 131 5.87 12.66 9.62
N LYS A 132 5.00 11.65 9.55
CA LYS A 132 3.89 11.61 8.58
C LYS A 132 2.72 10.81 9.14
N ASP A 133 1.51 11.33 8.98
CA ASP A 133 0.26 10.63 9.27
C ASP A 133 -0.63 10.70 8.03
N VAL A 134 -1.09 9.55 7.53
CA VAL A 134 -1.99 9.46 6.38
C VAL A 134 -3.18 8.58 6.76
N ILE A 135 -4.38 9.16 6.73
CA ILE A 135 -5.60 8.38 6.90
C ILE A 135 -5.85 7.58 5.62
N ILE A 136 -5.97 6.26 5.75
CA ILE A 136 -6.31 5.38 4.64
C ILE A 136 -7.82 5.52 4.37
N PRO A 137 -8.25 5.91 3.15
CA PRO A 137 -9.67 5.99 2.83
C PRO A 137 -10.30 4.60 2.83
N GLN A 138 -11.56 4.49 3.26
CA GLN A 138 -12.27 3.20 3.37
C GLN A 138 -12.35 2.43 2.05
N SER A 139 -12.36 3.12 0.90
CA SER A 139 -12.31 2.51 -0.43
C SER A 139 -11.06 1.66 -0.66
N TYR A 140 -9.96 1.95 0.04
CA TYR A 140 -8.70 1.20 -0.05
C TYR A 140 -8.62 0.04 0.94
N TYR A 141 -9.63 -0.16 1.80
CA TYR A 141 -9.59 -1.23 2.80
C TYR A 141 -9.64 -2.63 2.15
N GLY A 142 -10.33 -2.77 1.03
CA GLY A 142 -10.40 -4.04 0.28
C GLY A 142 -9.11 -4.37 -0.46
N SER A 143 -8.35 -3.34 -0.88
CA SER A 143 -7.09 -3.46 -1.64
C SER A 143 -5.83 -3.33 -0.79
N THR A 144 -5.96 -3.02 0.50
CA THR A 144 -4.86 -3.02 1.46
C THR A 144 -4.78 -4.38 2.13
N TYR A 145 -3.70 -5.11 1.89
CA TYR A 145 -3.49 -6.45 2.40
C TYR A 145 -2.47 -6.47 3.53
N LEU A 146 -2.73 -7.33 4.52
CA LEU A 146 -1.88 -7.57 5.67
C LEU A 146 -1.43 -9.03 5.66
N GLU A 147 -0.13 -9.23 5.88
CA GLU A 147 0.45 -10.56 6.07
C GLU A 147 0.32 -10.97 7.55
N LEU A 148 -0.24 -12.16 7.77
CA LEU A 148 -0.34 -12.81 9.07
C LEU A 148 0.92 -13.62 9.36
N LYS A 149 1.12 -14.01 10.63
CA LYS A 149 2.30 -14.77 11.08
C LYS A 149 2.53 -16.09 10.32
N ASN A 150 1.49 -16.70 9.78
CA ASN A 150 1.54 -17.93 9.00
C ASN A 150 1.68 -17.69 7.48
N SER A 151 2.16 -16.51 7.06
CA SER A 151 2.21 -16.07 5.66
C SER A 151 0.84 -15.98 4.95
N ALA A 152 -0.27 -16.14 5.68
CA ALA A 152 -1.60 -15.96 5.11
C ALA A 152 -1.89 -14.46 4.94
N ILE A 153 -2.64 -14.11 3.90
CA ILE A 153 -2.95 -12.73 3.57
C ILE A 153 -4.41 -12.45 3.94
N ILE A 154 -4.65 -11.33 4.64
CA ILE A 154 -6.00 -10.84 4.96
C ILE A 154 -6.14 -9.38 4.51
N SER A 155 -7.28 -9.00 3.93
CA SER A 155 -7.54 -7.59 3.65
C SER A 155 -7.85 -6.82 4.94
N LEU A 156 -7.49 -5.54 4.94
CA LEU A 156 -7.80 -4.61 6.02
C LEU A 156 -9.32 -4.58 6.30
N GLU A 157 -10.14 -4.61 5.24
CA GLU A 157 -11.60 -4.68 5.35
C GLU A 157 -12.08 -5.91 6.12
N THR A 158 -11.56 -7.09 5.79
CA THR A 158 -11.93 -8.35 6.46
C THR A 158 -11.49 -8.33 7.93
N LEU A 159 -10.29 -7.82 8.21
CA LEU A 159 -9.80 -7.66 9.58
C LEU A 159 -10.69 -6.71 10.39
N LEU A 160 -11.06 -5.55 9.84
CA LEU A 160 -11.89 -4.56 10.54
C LEU A 160 -13.32 -5.08 10.79
N LYS A 161 -13.89 -5.84 9.85
CA LYS A 161 -15.19 -6.51 10.01
C LYS A 161 -15.19 -7.52 11.18
N SER A 162 -14.05 -8.14 11.48
CA SER A 162 -13.91 -9.06 12.61
C SER A 162 -13.97 -8.37 13.99
N PHE A 163 -13.85 -7.03 14.04
CA PHE A 163 -13.80 -6.30 15.31
C PHE A 163 -15.21 -6.07 15.87
N THR A 164 -15.56 -6.86 16.88
CA THR A 164 -16.83 -6.73 17.63
C THR A 164 -16.93 -5.48 18.50
N ARG A 165 -15.79 -4.88 18.90
CA ARG A 165 -15.73 -3.63 19.69
C ARG A 165 -14.77 -2.64 19.06
N LYS A 166 -15.24 -1.40 18.91
CA LYS A 166 -14.42 -0.26 18.47
C LYS A 166 -13.47 0.16 19.59
N ARG A 167 -12.20 -0.20 19.45
CA ARG A 167 -11.09 0.18 20.33
C ARG A 167 -9.87 0.47 19.47
N THR A 168 -8.98 1.32 19.96
CA THR A 168 -7.73 1.62 19.27
C THR A 168 -6.87 0.36 19.19
N ARG A 169 -6.29 0.07 18.03
CA ARG A 169 -5.46 -1.12 17.81
C ARG A 169 -4.38 -0.82 16.80
N ILE A 170 -3.18 -1.28 17.08
CA ILE A 170 -2.13 -1.39 16.06
C ILE A 170 -2.46 -2.61 15.21
N LEU A 171 -2.65 -2.38 13.91
CA LEU A 171 -3.09 -3.38 12.96
C LEU A 171 -1.89 -4.09 12.33
N ALA A 172 -0.88 -3.33 11.95
CA ALA A 172 0.30 -3.83 11.26
C ALA A 172 1.46 -2.84 11.37
N GLU A 173 2.64 -3.34 11.06
CA GLU A 173 3.87 -2.59 10.87
C GLU A 173 4.36 -2.95 9.48
N LYS A 174 4.82 -1.96 8.73
CA LYS A 174 5.43 -2.18 7.43
C LYS A 174 6.77 -2.84 7.67
N ARG A 175 6.87 -4.09 7.27
CA ARG A 175 8.09 -4.85 7.36
C ARG A 175 8.50 -5.26 5.96
N GLN A 176 9.80 -5.34 5.73
CA GLN A 176 10.29 -6.08 4.57
C GLN A 176 9.85 -7.54 4.75
N THR A 177 8.95 -8.02 3.90
CA THR A 177 8.71 -9.46 3.75
C THR A 177 9.09 -9.89 2.34
N LYS A 178 9.66 -11.09 2.26
CA LYS A 178 10.13 -11.82 1.07
C LYS A 178 10.31 -10.94 -0.17
N ILE A 179 11.45 -10.27 -0.27
CA ILE A 179 11.80 -9.39 -1.40
C ILE A 179 11.65 -10.18 -2.71
N ARG A 180 10.77 -9.70 -3.58
CA ARG A 180 10.53 -10.24 -4.91
C ARG A 180 11.49 -9.58 -5.90
N ILE A 181 12.24 -10.36 -6.65
CA ILE A 181 13.12 -9.82 -7.69
C ILE A 181 12.47 -9.97 -9.05
N THR A 182 12.62 -8.94 -9.90
CA THR A 182 12.56 -9.09 -11.35
C THR A 182 13.98 -9.00 -11.90
N GLY A 183 14.49 -10.12 -12.42
CA GLY A 183 15.81 -10.14 -13.06
C GLY A 183 15.69 -9.81 -14.54
N THR A 184 16.77 -9.30 -15.14
CA THR A 184 16.97 -9.31 -16.60
C THR A 184 17.21 -10.73 -17.13
N CYS A 185 17.49 -11.69 -16.24
CA CYS A 185 17.53 -13.12 -16.55
C CYS A 185 16.10 -13.67 -16.65
N PHE A 186 15.75 -14.23 -17.82
CA PHE A 186 14.46 -14.83 -18.18
C PHE A 186 14.08 -16.06 -17.33
N ASN A 187 13.96 -15.91 -16.01
CA ASN A 187 13.29 -16.90 -15.19
C ASN A 187 11.80 -16.56 -15.14
N GLU A 188 11.00 -17.33 -15.88
CA GLU A 188 9.52 -17.29 -15.80
C GLU A 188 9.01 -17.62 -14.37
N ILE A 189 9.87 -18.18 -13.53
CA ILE A 189 9.57 -18.61 -12.16
C ILE A 189 9.98 -17.51 -11.16
N PRO A 190 9.04 -16.96 -10.38
CA PRO A 190 9.37 -16.01 -9.32
C PRO A 190 10.25 -16.68 -8.26
N PHE A 191 11.25 -15.96 -7.77
CA PHE A 191 12.13 -16.40 -6.71
C PHE A 191 12.25 -15.33 -5.61
N TYR A 192 12.58 -15.78 -4.41
CA TYR A 192 12.74 -14.96 -3.21
C TYR A 192 14.19 -14.99 -2.76
N PHE A 193 14.63 -14.00 -1.97
CA PHE A 193 15.96 -14.01 -1.38
C PHE A 193 16.00 -13.57 0.08
N PHE A 194 17.10 -13.94 0.75
CA PHE A 194 17.37 -13.58 2.13
C PHE A 194 18.84 -13.22 2.30
N LYS A 195 19.12 -11.97 2.72
CA LYS A 195 20.48 -11.50 3.06
C LYS A 195 20.84 -11.99 4.46
N TYR A 196 21.74 -12.96 4.55
CA TYR A 196 22.03 -13.61 5.82
C TYR A 196 23.05 -12.85 6.67
N THR A 197 22.71 -12.64 7.94
CA THR A 197 23.60 -12.16 8.99
C THR A 197 23.41 -13.02 10.23
N ALA A 198 24.41 -13.07 11.12
CA ALA A 198 24.27 -13.85 12.36
C ALA A 198 23.07 -13.34 13.22
N ASP A 199 22.82 -12.03 13.20
CA ASP A 199 21.78 -11.36 13.98
C ASP A 199 20.36 -11.69 13.50
N ASN A 200 20.20 -12.06 12.23
CA ASN A 200 18.91 -12.42 11.65
C ASN A 200 18.68 -13.93 11.53
N PHE A 201 19.47 -14.76 12.23
CA PHE A 201 19.33 -16.22 12.24
C PHE A 201 17.91 -16.71 12.51
N ASN A 202 17.23 -16.15 13.50
CA ASN A 202 15.86 -16.56 13.84
C ASN A 202 14.88 -16.36 12.68
N ARG A 203 15.12 -15.36 11.83
CA ARG A 203 14.29 -15.04 10.65
C ARG A 203 14.61 -15.94 9.45
N LEU A 204 15.77 -16.60 9.46
CA LEU A 204 16.13 -17.56 8.43
C LEU A 204 15.18 -18.77 8.45
N GLY A 205 14.75 -19.19 9.65
CA GLY A 205 13.73 -20.24 9.83
C GLY A 205 12.45 -19.91 9.07
N ASP A 206 11.91 -18.72 9.31
CA ASP A 206 10.70 -18.24 8.65
C ASP A 206 10.85 -18.15 7.11
N PHE A 207 12.06 -17.88 6.61
CA PHE A 207 12.34 -17.84 5.17
C PHE A 207 12.38 -19.23 4.52
N CYS A 208 12.91 -20.22 5.24
CA CYS A 208 13.14 -21.57 4.74
C CYS A 208 11.93 -22.50 4.90
N ASP A 209 10.81 -22.00 5.43
CA ASP A 209 9.62 -22.77 5.80
C ASP A 209 10.00 -23.99 6.67
N ASP A 210 9.58 -25.21 6.30
CA ASP A 210 9.82 -26.45 7.04
C ASP A 210 11.25 -27.03 6.89
N VAL A 211 12.17 -26.33 6.21
CA VAL A 211 13.53 -26.83 6.00
C VAL A 211 14.36 -26.65 7.28
N PRO A 212 14.92 -27.73 7.85
CA PRO A 212 15.72 -27.64 9.06
C PRO A 212 17.00 -26.81 8.85
N ILE A 213 17.22 -25.85 9.74
CA ILE A 213 18.43 -25.03 9.79
C ILE A 213 19.26 -25.44 11.00
N ILE A 214 20.49 -25.85 10.76
CA ILE A 214 21.42 -26.37 11.74
C ILE A 214 22.53 -25.35 11.96
N GLN A 215 22.71 -24.94 13.22
CA GLN A 215 23.90 -24.19 13.61
C GLN A 215 25.13 -25.09 13.46
N THR A 216 26.10 -24.67 12.65
CA THR A 216 27.32 -25.48 12.47
C THR A 216 28.20 -25.39 13.70
N LYS A 217 29.18 -26.30 13.82
CA LYS A 217 30.23 -26.23 14.87
C LYS A 217 30.97 -24.88 14.90
N LYS A 218 30.96 -24.11 13.80
CA LYS A 218 31.61 -22.80 13.70
C LYS A 218 30.64 -21.63 13.91
N PHE A 219 29.36 -21.86 14.18
CA PHE A 219 28.34 -20.83 14.32
C PHE A 219 28.75 -19.70 15.28
N HIS A 220 29.26 -20.01 16.47
CA HIS A 220 29.72 -18.99 17.41
C HIS A 220 30.97 -18.21 16.97
N LYS A 221 31.75 -18.73 16.01
CA LYS A 221 32.99 -18.10 15.52
C LYS A 221 32.76 -17.26 14.27
N ASN A 222 31.89 -17.70 13.37
CA ASN A 222 31.70 -17.06 12.07
C ASN A 222 30.24 -17.04 11.61
N GLY A 223 29.27 -17.29 12.49
CA GLY A 223 27.84 -17.26 12.18
C GLY A 223 27.39 -18.31 11.15
N LYS A 224 28.22 -19.28 10.77
CA LYS A 224 27.90 -20.22 9.69
C LYS A 224 26.78 -21.20 10.07
N VAL A 225 25.80 -21.34 9.18
CA VAL A 225 24.69 -22.29 9.31
C VAL A 225 24.63 -23.26 8.14
N ALA A 226 23.88 -24.35 8.30
CA ALA A 226 23.62 -25.31 7.26
C ALA A 226 22.11 -25.56 7.14
N LEU A 227 21.60 -25.55 5.91
CA LEU A 227 20.22 -25.88 5.58
C LEU A 227 20.16 -27.31 5.08
N SER A 228 19.31 -28.13 5.68
CA SER A 228 19.12 -29.53 5.29
C SER A 228 17.96 -29.65 4.31
N THR A 229 18.24 -29.48 3.02
CA THR A 229 17.23 -29.59 1.96
C THR A 229 17.07 -31.05 1.49
N LYS A 230 15.99 -31.35 0.76
CA LYS A 230 15.81 -32.67 0.10
C LYS A 230 16.94 -33.01 -0.88
N ARG A 231 17.66 -32.01 -1.39
CA ARG A 231 18.77 -32.14 -2.35
C ARG A 231 20.14 -32.28 -1.66
N GLY A 232 20.19 -32.13 -0.34
CA GLY A 232 21.40 -32.20 0.45
C GLY A 232 21.60 -31.00 1.37
N MET A 233 22.77 -30.96 2.00
CA MET A 233 23.18 -29.90 2.91
C MET A 233 23.76 -28.72 2.15
N LEU A 234 23.21 -27.55 2.38
CA LEU A 234 23.68 -26.30 1.81
C LEU A 234 24.18 -25.38 2.92
N ALA A 235 25.39 -24.86 2.78
CA ALA A 235 26.02 -24.03 3.81
C ALA A 235 25.79 -22.55 3.50
N LEU A 236 25.52 -21.76 4.53
CA LEU A 236 25.29 -20.32 4.43
C LEU A 236 26.13 -19.58 5.46
N GLU A 237 26.93 -18.63 4.99
CA GLU A 237 27.82 -17.78 5.79
C GLU A 237 27.30 -16.34 5.87
N PRO A 238 27.53 -15.61 6.98
CA PRO A 238 27.14 -14.21 7.08
C PRO A 238 27.70 -13.37 5.92
N GLY A 239 26.85 -12.52 5.34
CA GLY A 239 27.16 -11.75 4.13
C GLY A 239 26.82 -12.49 2.83
N GLN A 240 26.41 -13.75 2.87
CA GLN A 240 25.86 -14.44 1.71
C GLN A 240 24.35 -14.24 1.57
N ILE A 241 23.87 -14.40 0.35
CA ILE A 241 22.46 -14.32 0.00
C ILE A 241 21.95 -15.73 -0.29
N LEU A 242 20.87 -16.09 0.39
CA LEU A 242 20.13 -17.31 0.12
C LEU A 242 18.98 -17.01 -0.84
N LEU A 243 19.01 -17.60 -2.02
CA LEU A 243 17.90 -17.59 -2.97
C LEU A 243 16.99 -18.80 -2.75
N LYS A 244 15.69 -18.59 -2.91
CA LYS A 244 14.67 -19.63 -2.97
C LYS A 244 13.91 -19.53 -4.30
N ILE A 245 14.16 -20.48 -5.20
CA ILE A 245 13.53 -20.56 -6.52
C ILE A 245 12.43 -21.62 -6.47
N GLY A 246 11.17 -21.20 -6.64
CA GLY A 246 10.02 -22.09 -6.46
C GLY A 246 9.89 -22.61 -5.02
N LEU A 247 9.35 -23.82 -4.84
CA LEU A 247 9.07 -24.38 -3.51
C LEU A 247 10.30 -25.01 -2.82
N ASP A 248 11.17 -25.67 -3.59
CA ASP A 248 12.16 -26.63 -3.03
C ASP A 248 13.61 -26.35 -3.46
N VAL A 249 13.90 -25.27 -4.20
CA VAL A 249 15.26 -24.98 -4.68
C VAL A 249 15.87 -23.84 -3.90
N PHE A 250 16.95 -24.13 -3.18
CA PHE A 250 17.77 -23.14 -2.49
C PHE A 250 19.13 -23.02 -3.16
N LEU A 251 19.60 -21.78 -3.31
CA LEU A 251 20.94 -21.47 -3.83
C LEU A 251 21.60 -20.43 -2.94
N THR A 252 22.91 -20.48 -2.84
CA THR A 252 23.69 -19.44 -2.16
C THR A 252 24.58 -18.72 -3.15
N MET A 253 24.73 -17.43 -2.93
CA MET A 253 25.63 -16.58 -3.70
C MET A 253 26.16 -15.46 -2.84
N SER A 254 27.23 -14.83 -3.30
CA SER A 254 27.73 -13.60 -2.69
C SER A 254 26.80 -12.41 -2.96
N THR A 255 26.91 -11.36 -2.14
CA THR A 255 26.21 -10.09 -2.39
C THR A 255 26.60 -9.49 -3.75
N GLN A 256 27.87 -9.58 -4.13
CA GLN A 256 28.36 -9.06 -5.40
C GLN A 256 27.71 -9.77 -6.59
N GLU A 257 27.74 -11.11 -6.62
CA GLU A 257 27.10 -11.88 -7.70
C GLU A 257 25.60 -11.60 -7.77
N PHE A 258 24.97 -11.35 -6.64
CA PHE A 258 23.55 -11.03 -6.60
C PHE A 258 23.24 -9.66 -7.22
N GLU A 259 23.95 -8.61 -6.82
CA GLU A 259 23.76 -7.25 -7.34
C GLU A 259 24.10 -7.14 -8.84
N GLU A 260 25.04 -7.95 -9.33
CA GLU A 260 25.38 -8.02 -10.76
C GLU A 260 24.27 -8.64 -11.61
N ASN A 261 23.44 -9.52 -11.05
CA ASN A 261 22.47 -10.33 -11.78
C ASN A 261 21.00 -9.96 -11.48
N PHE A 262 20.74 -9.20 -10.42
CA PHE A 262 19.40 -8.97 -9.90
C PHE A 262 19.15 -7.51 -9.51
N VAL A 263 17.96 -7.01 -9.81
CA VAL A 263 17.48 -5.71 -9.34
C VAL A 263 16.60 -5.94 -8.11
N GLU A 264 16.99 -5.35 -6.99
CA GLU A 264 16.18 -5.40 -5.76
C GLU A 264 14.91 -4.57 -5.96
N ASP A 265 13.76 -5.24 -5.96
CA ASP A 265 12.46 -4.58 -5.89
C ASP A 265 11.89 -4.85 -4.50
N GLU A 266 11.99 -3.87 -3.60
CA GLU A 266 11.55 -4.04 -2.21
C GLU A 266 10.03 -4.28 -2.16
N SER A 267 9.63 -5.52 -1.89
CA SER A 267 8.25 -5.79 -1.49
C SER A 267 8.07 -5.44 -0.02
N LEU A 268 7.79 -4.16 0.25
CA LEU A 268 7.33 -3.73 1.56
C LEU A 268 5.89 -4.23 1.76
N VAL A 269 5.67 -5.07 2.78
CA VAL A 269 4.34 -5.60 3.10
C VAL A 269 3.96 -5.18 4.51
N TRP A 270 2.67 -4.91 4.71
CA TRP A 270 2.12 -4.66 6.04
C TRP A 270 2.03 -5.99 6.82
N SER A 271 2.92 -6.20 7.78
CA SER A 271 2.90 -7.38 8.63
C SER A 271 2.14 -7.10 9.92
N ARG A 272 1.24 -8.01 10.31
CA ARG A 272 0.46 -7.85 11.54
C ARG A 272 1.36 -7.89 12.79
N VAL A 273 1.27 -6.86 13.63
CA VAL A 273 1.94 -6.84 14.94
C VAL A 273 0.99 -7.45 15.98
N ASN A 274 1.46 -8.44 16.73
CA ASN A 274 0.81 -8.84 17.97
C ASN A 274 1.37 -7.97 19.09
N LEU A 275 0.64 -6.92 19.47
CA LEU A 275 0.81 -6.32 20.78
C LEU A 275 -0.26 -6.91 21.70
N THR A 276 0.24 -7.59 22.73
CA THR A 276 -0.51 -8.21 23.83
C THR A 276 -1.48 -7.24 24.48
#